data_AF-A0A7C4QMW4-F1
#
_entry.id   AF-A0A7C4QMW4-F1
#
_cell.length_a   1.000
_cell.length_b   1.000
_cell.length_c   1.000
_cell.angle_alpha   90.00
_cell.angle_beta   90.00
_cell.angle_gamma   90.00
#
_symmetry.space_group_name_H-M   'P 1'
#
loop_
_entity.id
_entity.type
_entity.pdbx_description
1 polymer ?
#
loop_
_entity_poly.entity_id
_entity_poly.type
_entity_poly.pdbx_seq_one_letter_code
_entity_poly.pdbx_strand_id
1 'polypeptide(L)'
;MRLVSVIAAAHRRQVAAAARRRKSRGQFLYYNASKLLEARSAGVAKQYVLTVMAANRVGILAALSNALDELRGSFVDVNQAVMRQYFTIIMSAEFPDDRQPEVIVDHIRDVCRPFGVEVMLQDPQADAVVESLGDRPPSQQYLLRLAGTDRPGVLRRVSHRLAQDGIDVIDLYGERQDQFGTFTSCLQLDVPQGVDVATLHRDLDQMLRPEGIAVSLFHDRVLQAISHPESPLSQRRGSFR
;
A
#
# COMPACT_ATOMS: atom_id res chain seq x y z
N MET A 1 3.87 -30.34 -0.15
CA MET A 1 2.86 -29.78 0.78
C MET A 1 3.34 -28.65 1.69
N ARG A 2 4.66 -28.43 1.93
CA ARG A 2 5.17 -27.32 2.78
C ARG A 2 5.42 -25.97 2.07
N LEU A 3 5.41 -25.92 0.73
CA LEU A 3 5.67 -24.69 -0.05
C LEU A 3 4.40 -23.83 -0.24
N VAL A 4 3.24 -24.48 -0.39
CA VAL A 4 1.93 -23.83 -0.56
C VAL A 4 1.48 -23.12 0.72
N SER A 5 1.89 -23.61 1.90
CA SER A 5 1.54 -23.01 3.21
C SER A 5 2.29 -21.72 3.52
N VAL A 6 3.51 -21.53 3.00
CA VAL A 6 4.32 -20.32 3.22
C VAL A 6 3.87 -19.18 2.29
N ILE A 7 3.60 -19.49 1.02
CA ILE A 7 3.03 -18.55 0.04
C ILE A 7 1.64 -18.08 0.48
N ALA A 8 0.80 -18.99 0.99
CA ALA A 8 -0.51 -18.65 1.55
C ALA A 8 -0.44 -17.82 2.84
N ALA A 9 0.66 -17.83 3.59
CA ALA A 9 0.83 -17.04 4.81
C ALA A 9 1.33 -15.62 4.52
N ALA A 10 2.23 -15.45 3.56
CA ALA A 10 2.65 -14.14 3.04
C ALA A 10 1.50 -13.42 2.31
N HIS A 11 0.77 -14.16 1.46
CA HIS A 11 -0.44 -13.69 0.79
C HIS A 11 -1.55 -13.31 1.79
N ARG A 12 -1.74 -14.07 2.88
CA ARG A 12 -2.72 -13.72 3.94
C ARG A 12 -2.35 -12.47 4.75
N ARG A 13 -1.06 -12.25 5.02
CA ARG A 13 -0.59 -11.05 5.74
C ARG A 13 -0.70 -9.77 4.90
N GLN A 14 -0.45 -9.87 3.59
CA GLN A 14 -0.49 -8.74 2.67
C GLN A 14 -1.90 -8.43 2.13
N VAL A 15 -2.74 -9.44 1.87
CA VAL A 15 -4.17 -9.22 1.55
C VAL A 15 -4.90 -8.58 2.74
N ALA A 16 -4.52 -8.88 3.98
CA ALA A 16 -5.03 -8.19 5.16
C ALA A 16 -4.55 -6.72 5.25
N ALA A 17 -3.33 -6.42 4.77
CA ALA A 17 -2.80 -5.05 4.68
C ALA A 17 -3.48 -4.25 3.56
N ALA A 18 -3.72 -4.85 2.39
CA ALA A 18 -4.46 -4.27 1.28
C ALA A 18 -5.96 -4.08 1.59
N ALA A 19 -6.59 -5.02 2.32
CA ALA A 19 -7.96 -4.85 2.84
C ALA A 19 -8.07 -3.73 3.88
N ARG A 20 -7.00 -3.42 4.64
CA ARG A 20 -6.92 -2.20 5.46
C ARG A 20 -6.81 -0.94 4.61
N ARG A 21 -6.09 -0.96 3.47
CA ARG A 21 -6.06 0.15 2.48
C ARG A 21 -7.45 0.44 1.88
N ARG A 22 -8.32 -0.58 1.77
CA ARG A 22 -9.72 -0.44 1.32
C ARG A 22 -10.57 0.43 2.25
N LYS A 23 -10.29 0.38 3.57
CA LYS A 23 -10.91 1.29 4.53
C LYS A 23 -10.23 2.65 4.48
N SER A 24 -8.89 2.70 4.46
CA SER A 24 -8.19 4.00 4.51
C SER A 24 -8.48 4.88 3.31
N ARG A 25 -8.50 4.45 2.04
CA ARG A 25 -8.72 5.38 0.91
C ARG A 25 -10.13 6.01 0.85
N GLY A 26 -11.19 5.22 1.13
CA GLY A 26 -12.57 5.74 1.21
C GLY A 26 -12.85 6.50 2.51
N GLN A 27 -12.21 6.10 3.61
CA GLN A 27 -12.28 6.80 4.89
C GLN A 27 -11.39 8.04 4.92
N PHE A 28 -10.30 8.12 4.17
CA PHE A 28 -9.38 9.27 4.02
C PHE A 28 -10.08 10.41 3.28
N LEU A 29 -10.89 10.09 2.26
CA LEU A 29 -11.70 11.08 1.55
C LEU A 29 -12.83 11.65 2.43
N TYR A 30 -13.52 10.80 3.20
CA TYR A 30 -14.60 11.26 4.10
C TYR A 30 -14.05 11.93 5.37
N TYR A 31 -12.93 11.44 5.91
CA TYR A 31 -12.23 11.97 7.08
C TYR A 31 -11.57 13.31 6.77
N ASN A 32 -10.93 13.49 5.62
CA ASN A 32 -10.32 14.76 5.26
C ASN A 32 -11.37 15.86 5.07
N ALA A 33 -12.53 15.56 4.47
CA ALA A 33 -13.60 16.55 4.31
C ALA A 33 -14.23 16.97 5.65
N SER A 34 -14.43 16.05 6.60
CA SER A 34 -14.96 16.36 7.93
C SER A 34 -13.92 17.02 8.85
N LYS A 35 -12.66 16.56 8.82
CA LYS A 35 -11.56 17.18 9.60
C LYS A 35 -11.15 18.55 9.06
N LEU A 36 -11.24 18.81 7.75
CA LEU A 36 -11.03 20.17 7.20
C LEU A 36 -12.07 21.16 7.74
N LEU A 37 -13.28 20.70 8.10
CA LEU A 37 -14.27 21.51 8.82
C LEU A 37 -13.96 21.65 10.31
N GLU A 38 -13.44 20.62 10.98
CA GLU A 38 -13.10 20.65 12.42
C GLU A 38 -11.76 21.40 12.71
N ALA A 39 -10.75 21.27 11.85
CA ALA A 39 -9.45 21.92 11.93
C ALA A 39 -9.52 23.45 11.74
N ARG A 40 -10.64 23.98 11.23
CA ARG A 40 -10.90 25.43 11.24
C ARG A 40 -11.18 25.97 12.66
N SER A 41 -11.35 25.09 13.66
CA SER A 41 -11.77 25.47 15.03
C SER A 41 -10.72 25.26 16.12
N ALA A 42 -9.55 24.67 15.84
CA ALA A 42 -8.43 24.56 16.77
C ALA A 42 -7.11 24.66 15.96
N GLY A 43 -6.13 25.45 16.44
CA GLY A 43 -4.90 25.84 15.73
C GLY A 43 -4.42 24.81 14.70
N VAL A 44 -4.38 25.23 13.44
CA VAL A 44 -4.32 24.35 12.27
C VAL A 44 -3.11 23.41 12.39
N ALA A 45 -3.32 22.15 12.04
CA ALA A 45 -2.29 21.12 12.00
C ALA A 45 -1.90 20.89 10.53
N LYS A 46 -0.60 20.77 10.28
CA LYS A 46 -0.04 20.52 8.96
C LYS A 46 0.23 19.05 8.74
N GLN A 47 -0.17 18.56 7.57
CA GLN A 47 0.01 17.17 7.18
C GLN A 47 1.22 17.03 6.25
N TYR A 48 2.06 16.03 6.53
CA TYR A 48 3.22 15.71 5.71
C TYR A 48 3.25 14.22 5.36
N VAL A 49 3.90 13.88 4.25
CA VAL A 49 4.24 12.50 3.89
C VAL A 49 5.68 12.23 4.27
N LEU A 50 5.91 11.27 5.16
CA LEU A 50 7.22 10.85 5.63
C LEU A 50 7.57 9.48 5.07
N THR A 51 8.79 9.34 4.59
CA THR A 51 9.41 8.04 4.31
C THR A 51 10.63 7.87 5.19
N VAL A 52 10.68 6.77 5.93
CA VAL A 52 11.85 6.40 6.75
C VAL A 52 12.34 5.02 6.32
N MET A 53 13.64 4.93 6.01
CA MET A 53 14.33 3.67 5.75
C MET A 53 15.40 3.48 6.83
N ALA A 54 15.52 2.28 7.39
CA ALA A 54 16.45 1.99 8.48
C ALA A 54 16.92 0.53 8.44
N ALA A 55 18.01 0.21 9.14
CA ALA A 55 18.30 -1.18 9.45
C ALA A 55 17.17 -1.75 10.33
N ASN A 56 16.61 -2.90 9.95
CA ASN A 56 15.54 -3.54 10.71
C ASN A 56 16.09 -4.16 12.00
N ARG A 57 15.96 -3.42 13.10
CA ARG A 57 16.35 -3.85 14.44
C ARG A 57 15.20 -3.66 15.40
N VAL A 58 15.15 -4.50 16.44
CA VAL A 58 14.18 -4.35 17.52
C VAL A 58 14.28 -2.94 18.09
N GLY A 59 13.12 -2.28 18.24
CA GLY A 59 13.03 -0.93 18.79
C GLY A 59 12.95 0.20 17.77
N ILE A 60 13.15 -0.04 16.46
CA ILE A 60 13.07 1.05 15.45
C ILE A 60 11.70 1.74 15.46
N LEU A 61 10.60 0.96 15.50
CA LEU A 61 9.26 1.53 15.53
C LEU A 61 9.01 2.30 16.83
N ALA A 62 9.56 1.84 17.96
CA ALA A 62 9.44 2.55 19.23
C ALA A 62 10.19 3.88 19.19
N ALA A 63 11.43 3.89 18.68
CA ALA A 63 12.22 5.11 18.52
C ALA A 63 11.53 6.11 17.58
N LEU A 64 10.99 5.65 16.45
CA LEU A 64 10.25 6.49 15.51
C LEU A 64 8.96 7.06 16.13
N SER A 65 8.18 6.23 16.83
CA SER A 65 6.97 6.68 17.51
C SER A 65 7.29 7.72 18.60
N ASN A 66 8.37 7.52 19.37
CA ASN A 66 8.81 8.48 20.37
C ASN A 66 9.23 9.80 19.74
N ALA A 67 10.02 9.76 18.65
CA ALA A 67 10.43 10.98 17.94
C ALA A 67 9.23 11.78 17.42
N LEU A 68 8.19 11.10 16.92
CA LEU A 68 6.95 11.78 16.51
C LEU A 68 6.22 12.39 17.70
N ASP A 69 6.08 11.65 18.81
CA ASP A 69 5.42 12.13 20.02
C ASP A 69 6.12 13.37 20.62
N GLU A 70 7.45 13.38 20.67
CA GLU A 70 8.27 14.52 21.10
C GLU A 70 8.06 15.76 20.22
N LEU A 71 7.78 15.57 18.93
CA LEU A 71 7.41 16.64 18.00
C LEU A 71 5.95 17.08 18.12
N ARG A 72 5.14 16.40 18.95
CA ARG A 72 3.67 16.48 19.01
C ARG A 72 2.99 16.04 17.70
N GLY A 73 3.67 15.17 16.96
CA GLY A 73 3.19 14.57 15.72
C GLY A 73 2.35 13.32 15.96
N SER A 74 1.49 12.99 15.00
CA SER A 74 0.69 11.76 15.05
C SER A 74 0.69 11.03 13.71
N PHE A 75 0.63 9.70 13.76
CA PHE A 75 0.41 8.88 12.57
C PHE A 75 -1.04 9.03 12.10
N VAL A 76 -1.24 9.32 10.83
CA VAL A 76 -2.57 9.33 10.19
C VAL A 76 -2.77 8.04 9.40
N ASP A 77 -1.88 7.79 8.45
CA ASP A 77 -1.87 6.59 7.62
C ASP A 77 -0.46 6.03 7.56
N VAL A 78 -0.32 4.72 7.66
CA VAL A 78 0.98 4.06 7.74
C VAL A 78 1.02 2.82 6.87
N ASN A 79 2.04 2.72 6.05
CA ASN A 79 2.42 1.50 5.35
C ASN A 79 3.88 1.17 5.66
N GLN A 80 4.09 0.01 6.30
CA GLN A 80 5.39 -0.45 6.74
C GLN A 80 5.68 -1.79 6.10
N ALA A 81 6.90 -1.93 5.58
CA ALA A 81 7.41 -3.17 5.03
C ALA A 81 8.81 -3.45 5.56
N VAL A 82 9.12 -4.74 5.72
CA VAL A 82 10.48 -5.21 5.91
C VAL A 82 10.92 -5.86 4.61
N MET A 83 11.97 -5.31 3.98
CA MET A 83 12.56 -5.87 2.77
C MET A 83 14.01 -6.22 3.05
N ARG A 84 14.36 -7.51 2.96
CA ARG A 84 15.66 -8.04 3.39
C ARG A 84 15.94 -7.67 4.86
N GLN A 85 16.97 -6.86 5.11
CA GLN A 85 17.36 -6.40 6.44
C GLN A 85 16.92 -4.95 6.71
N TYR A 86 16.09 -4.35 5.85
CA TYR A 86 15.67 -2.97 5.96
C TYR A 86 14.22 -2.86 6.42
N PHE A 87 14.00 -1.95 7.36
CA PHE A 87 12.70 -1.43 7.74
C PHE A 87 12.43 -0.21 6.86
N THR A 88 11.29 -0.22 6.17
CA THR A 88 10.82 0.94 5.39
C THR A 88 9.41 1.25 5.82
N ILE A 89 9.14 2.52 6.10
CA ILE A 89 7.81 3.03 6.45
C ILE A 89 7.54 4.26 5.60
N ILE A 90 6.41 4.27 4.91
CA ILE A 90 5.81 5.48 4.34
C ILE A 90 4.58 5.79 5.17
N MET A 91 4.43 7.04 5.58
CA MET A 91 3.33 7.46 6.43
C MET A 91 2.87 8.87 6.12
N SER A 92 1.59 9.12 6.29
CA SER A 92 1.08 10.46 6.52
C SER A 92 1.15 10.77 8.00
N ALA A 93 1.68 11.92 8.37
CA ALA A 93 1.69 12.39 9.76
C ALA A 93 1.20 13.84 9.87
N GLU A 94 0.45 14.12 10.93
CA GLU A 94 0.00 15.47 11.29
C GLU A 94 0.93 16.04 12.36
N PHE A 95 1.34 17.30 12.20
CA PHE A 95 2.14 18.06 13.17
C PHE A 95 1.50 19.43 13.40
N PRO A 96 1.79 20.10 14.53
CA PRO A 96 1.41 21.49 14.70
C PRO A 96 2.03 22.39 13.60
N ASP A 97 1.31 23.44 13.18
CA ASP A 97 1.78 24.37 12.14
C ASP A 97 3.09 25.09 12.47
N ASP A 98 3.47 25.18 13.75
CA ASP A 98 4.73 25.75 14.21
C ASP A 98 5.96 24.85 13.94
N ARG A 99 5.75 23.61 13.48
CA ARG A 99 6.82 22.66 13.18
C ARG A 99 7.35 22.84 11.77
N GLN A 100 8.57 23.38 11.70
CA GLN A 100 9.31 23.49 10.45
C GLN A 100 9.75 22.10 9.94
N PRO A 101 9.69 21.85 8.62
CA PRO A 101 10.09 20.58 8.00
C PRO A 101 11.48 20.08 8.44
N GLU A 102 12.46 20.97 8.49
CA GLU A 102 13.85 20.66 8.83
C GLU A 102 13.95 20.14 10.27
N VAL A 103 13.23 20.78 11.20
CA VAL A 103 13.18 20.36 12.61
C VAL A 103 12.59 18.96 12.76
N ILE A 104 11.53 18.64 12.00
CA ILE A 104 10.92 17.32 12.00
C ILE A 104 11.94 16.26 11.53
N VAL A 105 12.60 16.53 10.40
CA VAL A 105 13.56 15.60 9.79
C VAL A 105 14.78 15.38 10.69
N ASP A 106 15.39 16.47 11.18
CA ASP A 106 16.60 16.39 11.99
C ASP A 106 16.35 15.70 13.32
N HIS A 107 15.22 16.00 13.97
CA HIS A 107 14.86 15.33 15.22
C HIS A 107 14.65 13.83 15.05
N ILE A 108 13.92 13.40 14.01
CA ILE A 108 13.73 11.97 13.73
C ILE A 108 15.06 11.28 13.42
N ARG A 109 15.95 11.94 12.66
CA ARG A 109 17.30 11.43 12.37
C ARG A 109 18.12 11.25 13.64
N ASP A 110 18.03 12.19 14.57
CA ASP A 110 18.78 12.16 15.82
C ASP A 110 18.30 11.05 16.76
N VAL A 111 17.00 10.98 17.02
CA VAL A 111 16.42 9.93 17.89
C VAL A 111 16.65 8.54 17.30
N CYS A 112 16.50 8.39 15.98
CA CYS A 112 16.66 7.10 15.31
C CYS A 112 18.09 6.83 14.79
N ARG A 113 19.09 7.67 15.13
CA ARG A 113 20.50 7.51 14.72
C ARG A 113 21.07 6.11 14.94
N PRO A 114 20.79 5.40 16.06
CA PRO A 114 21.31 4.04 16.29
C PRO A 114 20.86 2.99 15.26
N PHE A 115 19.83 3.30 14.48
CA PHE A 115 19.26 2.44 13.45
C PHE A 115 19.72 2.78 12.04
N GLY A 116 20.54 3.84 11.88
CA GLY A 116 21.02 4.30 10.58
C GLY A 116 19.87 4.74 9.68
N VAL A 117 19.00 5.63 10.18
CA VAL A 117 17.83 6.08 9.42
C VAL A 117 18.17 7.03 8.29
N GLU A 118 17.47 6.87 7.17
CA GLU A 118 17.28 7.88 6.15
C GLU A 118 15.83 8.37 6.23
N VAL A 119 15.65 9.68 6.23
CA VAL A 119 14.34 10.34 6.41
C VAL A 119 14.12 11.30 5.26
N MET A 120 12.97 11.16 4.60
CA MET A 120 12.45 12.08 3.59
C MET A 120 11.07 12.58 4.03
N LEU A 121 10.85 13.89 3.91
CA LEU A 121 9.61 14.58 4.25
C LEU A 121 9.12 15.33 3.02
N GLN A 122 7.85 15.19 2.68
CA GLN A 122 7.19 15.87 1.57
C GLN A 122 5.97 16.64 2.11
N ASP A 123 5.77 17.85 1.59
CA ASP A 123 4.61 18.69 1.87
C ASP A 123 3.61 18.59 0.71
N PRO A 124 2.50 17.84 0.88
CA PRO A 124 1.52 17.66 -0.20
C PRO A 124 0.88 18.96 -0.67
N GLN A 125 0.90 20.03 0.14
CA GLN A 125 0.34 21.32 -0.23
C GLN A 125 1.32 22.18 -1.04
N ALA A 126 2.63 21.94 -0.92
CA ALA A 126 3.63 22.60 -1.76
C ALA A 126 3.61 22.05 -3.20
N ASP A 127 3.31 20.75 -3.34
CA ASP A 127 3.25 20.03 -4.61
C ASP A 127 1.84 19.99 -5.20
N ALA A 128 1.06 21.08 -5.08
CA ALA A 128 -0.33 21.16 -5.51
C ALA A 128 -0.52 21.06 -7.05
N VAL A 129 -0.11 19.95 -7.66
CA VAL A 129 -0.78 19.37 -8.83
C VAL A 129 -2.04 18.72 -8.28
N VAL A 130 -3.07 19.56 -8.11
CA VAL A 130 -4.43 19.09 -7.86
C VAL A 130 -4.90 18.42 -9.15
N GLU A 131 -4.57 17.14 -9.35
CA GLU A 131 -5.46 16.30 -10.14
C GLU A 131 -6.80 16.30 -9.39
N SER A 132 -7.80 17.02 -9.92
CA SER A 132 -9.16 16.97 -9.40
C SER A 132 -9.61 15.51 -9.35
N LEU A 133 -9.59 14.93 -8.15
CA LEU A 133 -10.04 13.56 -7.86
C LEU A 133 -11.51 13.33 -8.26
N GLY A 134 -12.26 14.40 -8.55
CA GLY A 134 -13.63 14.35 -9.07
C GLY A 134 -13.76 13.90 -10.54
N ASP A 135 -12.68 13.90 -11.33
CA ASP A 135 -12.72 13.50 -12.74
C ASP A 135 -12.26 12.05 -13.01
N ARG A 136 -11.90 11.29 -11.97
CA ARG A 136 -11.52 9.89 -12.18
C ARG A 136 -12.77 9.05 -12.49
N PRO A 137 -12.79 8.31 -13.61
CA PRO A 137 -13.90 7.43 -13.92
C PRO A 137 -14.05 6.39 -12.81
N PRO A 138 -15.28 5.93 -12.51
CA PRO A 138 -15.49 4.89 -11.53
C PRO A 138 -14.67 3.65 -11.91
N SER A 139 -14.02 3.05 -10.93
CA SER A 139 -13.08 1.94 -11.11
C SER A 139 -13.46 0.72 -10.26
N GLN A 140 -12.89 -0.43 -10.62
CA GLN A 140 -13.03 -1.71 -9.92
C GLN A 140 -11.66 -2.33 -9.68
N GLN A 141 -11.52 -3.01 -8.55
CA GLN A 141 -10.24 -3.60 -8.17
C GLN A 141 -10.08 -5.03 -8.69
N TYR A 142 -8.91 -5.29 -9.26
CA TYR A 142 -8.50 -6.61 -9.75
C TYR A 142 -7.13 -7.00 -9.19
N LEU A 143 -6.90 -8.31 -9.05
CA LEU A 143 -5.60 -8.86 -8.76
C LEU A 143 -5.05 -9.55 -10.01
N LEU A 144 -3.94 -9.02 -10.52
CA LEU A 144 -3.16 -9.62 -11.60
C LEU A 144 -2.02 -10.44 -11.01
N ARG A 145 -1.97 -11.72 -11.33
CA ARG A 145 -0.86 -12.62 -10.97
C ARG A 145 -0.06 -12.99 -12.21
N LEU A 146 1.25 -12.85 -12.09
CA LEU A 146 2.26 -13.27 -13.06
C LEU A 146 3.08 -14.39 -12.42
N ALA A 147 3.27 -15.52 -13.10
CA ALA A 147 4.09 -16.62 -12.60
C ALA A 147 4.79 -17.35 -13.74
N GLY A 148 6.11 -17.51 -13.66
CA GLY A 148 6.86 -18.22 -14.70
C GLY A 148 8.36 -18.06 -14.56
N THR A 149 9.09 -18.22 -15.67
CA THR A 149 10.55 -18.03 -15.70
C THR A 149 10.89 -16.55 -15.59
N ASP A 150 11.83 -16.16 -14.71
CA ASP A 150 12.24 -14.76 -14.63
C ASP A 150 12.87 -14.28 -15.95
N ARG A 151 12.32 -13.21 -16.52
CA ARG A 151 12.78 -12.62 -17.78
C ARG A 151 12.86 -11.09 -17.65
N PRO A 152 13.98 -10.48 -18.07
CA PRO A 152 14.09 -9.03 -18.10
C PRO A 152 12.98 -8.41 -18.96
N GLY A 153 12.29 -7.40 -18.40
CA GLY A 153 11.32 -6.60 -19.14
C GLY A 153 9.86 -7.02 -19.01
N VAL A 154 9.53 -8.13 -18.33
CA VAL A 154 8.13 -8.55 -18.07
C VAL A 154 7.34 -7.42 -17.41
N LEU A 155 7.82 -6.88 -16.29
CA LEU A 155 7.14 -5.80 -15.58
C LEU A 155 6.98 -4.54 -16.43
N ARG A 156 7.98 -4.19 -17.25
CA ARG A 156 7.90 -3.03 -18.16
C ARG A 156 6.77 -3.19 -19.18
N ARG A 157 6.63 -4.38 -19.77
CA ARG A 157 5.59 -4.66 -20.77
C ARG A 157 4.20 -4.65 -20.13
N VAL A 158 4.08 -5.27 -18.94
CA VAL A 158 2.84 -5.26 -18.16
C VAL A 158 2.44 -3.84 -17.77
N SER A 159 3.34 -3.08 -17.15
CA SER A 159 3.05 -1.71 -16.70
C SER A 159 2.69 -0.80 -17.87
N HIS A 160 3.36 -0.95 -19.02
CA HIS A 160 3.03 -0.20 -20.22
C HIS A 160 1.63 -0.52 -20.75
N ARG A 161 1.27 -1.81 -20.84
CA ARG A 161 -0.06 -2.23 -21.29
C ARG A 161 -1.16 -1.73 -20.35
N LEU A 162 -0.93 -1.77 -19.03
CA LEU A 162 -1.87 -1.25 -18.04
C LEU A 162 -2.05 0.27 -18.17
N ALA A 163 -0.95 1.01 -18.33
CA ALA A 163 -0.97 2.46 -18.50
C ALA A 163 -1.72 2.91 -19.76
N GLN A 164 -1.65 2.14 -20.86
CA GLN A 164 -2.40 2.43 -22.10
C GLN A 164 -3.92 2.46 -21.90
N ASP A 165 -4.45 1.71 -20.94
CA ASP A 165 -5.88 1.67 -20.60
C ASP A 165 -6.22 2.58 -19.40
N GLY A 166 -5.26 3.37 -18.91
CA GLY A 166 -5.44 4.19 -17.71
C GLY A 166 -5.65 3.36 -16.42
N ILE A 167 -5.14 2.14 -16.38
CA ILE A 167 -5.24 1.25 -15.21
C ILE A 167 -4.11 1.60 -14.23
N ASP A 168 -4.49 1.98 -13.02
CA ASP A 168 -3.53 2.27 -11.94
C ASP A 168 -3.07 0.99 -11.24
N VAL A 169 -1.84 0.98 -10.72
CA VAL A 169 -1.29 -0.11 -9.91
C VAL A 169 -1.25 0.35 -8.46
N ILE A 170 -2.18 -0.17 -7.66
CA ILE A 170 -2.34 0.19 -6.25
C ILE A 170 -1.27 -0.46 -5.36
N ASP A 171 -0.86 -1.68 -5.71
CA ASP A 171 0.16 -2.43 -4.99
C ASP A 171 0.86 -3.40 -5.92
N LEU A 172 2.13 -3.67 -5.67
CA LEU A 172 2.91 -4.66 -6.40
C LEU A 172 3.78 -5.43 -5.42
N TYR A 173 3.64 -6.75 -5.46
CA TYR A 173 4.58 -7.67 -4.84
C TYR A 173 5.27 -8.50 -5.92
N GLY A 174 6.56 -8.73 -5.77
CA GLY A 174 7.34 -9.54 -6.69
C GLY A 174 8.41 -10.30 -5.94
N GLU A 175 8.58 -11.57 -6.25
CA GLU A 175 9.61 -12.41 -5.66
C GLU A 175 10.21 -13.32 -6.74
N ARG A 176 11.54 -13.36 -6.76
CA ARG A 176 12.29 -14.31 -7.57
C ARG A 176 12.76 -15.46 -6.70
N GLN A 177 12.48 -16.68 -7.13
CA GLN A 177 12.99 -17.89 -6.51
C GLN A 177 14.23 -18.35 -7.31
N ASP A 178 15.41 -17.92 -6.86
CA ASP A 178 16.69 -18.20 -7.53
C ASP A 178 16.92 -19.71 -7.76
N GLN A 179 16.52 -20.55 -6.79
CA GLN A 179 16.67 -22.00 -6.87
C GLN A 179 15.95 -22.64 -8.06
N PHE A 180 14.84 -22.04 -8.49
CA PHE A 180 13.99 -22.56 -9.57
C PHE A 180 14.01 -21.67 -10.82
N GLY A 181 14.74 -20.54 -10.79
CA GLY A 181 14.74 -19.55 -11.86
C GLY A 181 13.36 -18.94 -12.13
N THR A 182 12.44 -18.99 -11.16
CA THR A 182 11.06 -18.54 -11.34
C THR A 182 10.83 -17.17 -10.72
N PHE A 183 9.95 -16.40 -11.34
CA PHE A 183 9.43 -15.13 -10.87
C PHE A 183 7.93 -15.26 -10.63
N THR A 184 7.47 -14.77 -9.47
CA THR A 184 6.05 -14.60 -9.19
C THR A 184 5.81 -13.15 -8.78
N SER A 185 4.79 -12.53 -9.37
CA SER A 185 4.36 -11.19 -9.00
C SER A 185 2.84 -11.11 -8.90
N CYS A 186 2.37 -10.31 -7.95
CA CYS A 186 0.97 -9.99 -7.76
C CYS A 186 0.83 -8.47 -7.78
N LEU A 187 -0.01 -7.95 -8.67
CA LEU A 187 -0.34 -6.55 -8.80
C LEU A 187 -1.81 -6.35 -8.44
N GLN A 188 -2.09 -5.40 -7.54
CA GLN A 188 -3.44 -4.91 -7.31
C GLN A 188 -3.69 -3.74 -8.24
N LEU A 189 -4.74 -3.85 -9.05
CA LEU A 189 -5.07 -2.91 -10.12
C LEU A 189 -6.34 -2.14 -9.77
N ASP A 190 -6.36 -0.86 -10.12
CA ASP A 190 -7.59 -0.05 -10.19
C ASP A 190 -8.01 0.10 -11.65
N VAL A 191 -9.03 -0.65 -12.06
CA VAL A 191 -9.43 -0.78 -13.46
C VAL A 191 -10.67 0.09 -13.72
N PRO A 192 -10.59 1.12 -14.58
CA PRO A 192 -11.75 1.95 -14.94
C PRO A 192 -12.92 1.13 -15.53
N GLN A 193 -14.16 1.54 -15.27
CA GLN A 193 -15.38 0.82 -15.74
C GLN A 193 -15.49 0.67 -17.27
N GLY A 194 -14.73 1.45 -18.05
CA GLY A 194 -14.69 1.34 -19.51
C GLY A 194 -13.71 0.29 -20.07
N VAL A 195 -12.87 -0.31 -19.23
CA VAL A 195 -11.88 -1.30 -19.68
C VAL A 195 -12.51 -2.68 -19.77
N ASP A 196 -12.40 -3.31 -20.94
CA ASP A 196 -12.74 -4.73 -21.11
C ASP A 196 -11.64 -5.62 -20.53
N VAL A 197 -11.91 -6.14 -19.34
CA VAL A 197 -11.01 -7.00 -18.58
C VAL A 197 -10.71 -8.33 -19.27
N ALA A 198 -11.66 -8.87 -20.04
CA ALA A 198 -11.42 -10.10 -20.80
C ALA A 198 -10.44 -9.87 -21.94
N THR A 199 -10.55 -8.71 -22.61
CA THR A 199 -9.57 -8.29 -23.61
C THR A 199 -8.20 -8.03 -22.98
N LEU A 200 -8.15 -7.29 -21.87
CA LEU A 200 -6.90 -7.08 -21.12
C LEU A 200 -6.22 -8.40 -20.74
N HIS A 201 -6.97 -9.37 -20.22
CA HIS A 201 -6.41 -10.68 -19.85
C HIS A 201 -5.85 -11.43 -21.07
N ARG A 202 -6.58 -11.47 -22.18
CA ARG A 202 -6.09 -12.08 -23.44
C ARG A 202 -4.83 -11.41 -23.95
N ASP A 203 -4.79 -10.08 -23.96
CA ASP A 203 -3.64 -9.32 -24.44
C ASP A 203 -2.41 -9.63 -23.59
N LEU A 204 -2.53 -9.59 -22.26
CA LEU A 204 -1.45 -9.91 -21.34
C LEU A 204 -0.99 -11.36 -21.49
N ASP A 205 -1.91 -12.32 -21.65
CA ASP A 205 -1.56 -13.72 -21.86
C ASP A 205 -0.82 -13.93 -23.19
N GLN A 206 -1.34 -13.41 -24.31
CA GLN A 206 -0.66 -13.49 -25.62
C GLN A 206 0.72 -12.83 -25.59
N MET A 207 0.83 -11.70 -24.89
CA MET A 207 2.05 -10.94 -24.74
C MET A 207 3.12 -11.74 -23.97
N LEU A 208 2.75 -12.46 -22.92
CA LEU A 208 3.66 -13.04 -21.93
C LEU A 208 3.86 -14.56 -22.02
N ARG A 209 2.91 -15.27 -22.64
CA ARG A 209 2.98 -16.72 -22.87
C ARG A 209 4.25 -17.16 -23.62
N PRO A 210 4.73 -16.44 -24.66
CA PRO A 210 6.00 -16.78 -25.33
C PRO A 210 7.22 -16.68 -24.41
N GLU A 211 7.14 -15.89 -23.34
CA GLU A 211 8.20 -15.74 -22.34
C GLU A 211 8.12 -16.79 -21.23
N GLY A 212 7.13 -17.69 -21.27
CA GLY A 212 6.91 -18.71 -20.24
C GLY A 212 6.34 -18.14 -18.95
N ILE A 213 5.62 -17.00 -19.03
CA ILE A 213 4.91 -16.38 -17.92
C ILE A 213 3.41 -16.66 -18.07
N ALA A 214 2.82 -17.29 -17.05
CA ALA A 214 1.39 -17.46 -16.93
C ALA A 214 0.75 -16.21 -16.31
N VAL A 215 -0.41 -15.82 -16.85
CA VAL A 215 -1.19 -14.66 -16.41
C VAL A 215 -2.52 -15.11 -15.83
N SER A 216 -2.86 -14.62 -14.65
CA SER A 216 -4.19 -14.81 -14.06
C SER A 216 -4.74 -13.49 -13.54
N LEU A 217 -6.01 -13.21 -13.82
CA LEU A 217 -6.66 -11.98 -13.42
C LEU A 217 -7.93 -12.31 -12.63
N PHE A 218 -8.02 -11.80 -11.41
CA PHE A 218 -9.12 -12.10 -10.49
C PHE A 218 -9.81 -10.80 -10.09
N HIS A 219 -11.14 -10.78 -10.12
CA HIS A 219 -11.90 -9.70 -9.50
C HIS A 219 -11.77 -9.81 -7.97
N ASP A 220 -11.49 -8.70 -7.27
CA ASP A 220 -11.11 -8.66 -5.84
C ASP A 220 -12.13 -9.37 -4.90
N ARG A 221 -13.41 -9.41 -5.29
CA ARG A 221 -14.49 -10.13 -4.57
C ARG A 221 -14.21 -11.61 -4.30
N VAL A 222 -13.37 -12.29 -5.10
CA VAL A 222 -13.09 -13.72 -4.92
C VAL A 222 -12.13 -13.97 -3.73
N LEU A 223 -11.24 -13.02 -3.38
CA LEU A 223 -10.27 -13.22 -2.31
C LEU A 223 -10.81 -12.82 -0.93
N GLN A 224 -11.78 -11.92 -0.88
CA GLN A 224 -12.43 -11.50 0.38
C GLN A 224 -13.21 -12.64 1.03
N ALA A 225 -13.86 -13.50 0.25
CA ALA A 225 -14.60 -14.67 0.73
C ALA A 225 -13.70 -15.76 1.34
N ILE A 226 -12.42 -15.80 0.98
CA ILE A 226 -11.46 -16.82 1.44
C ILE A 226 -10.58 -16.29 2.59
N SER A 227 -10.47 -14.97 2.71
CA SER A 227 -9.67 -14.29 3.75
C SER A 227 -10.51 -13.82 4.96
N HIS A 228 -11.84 -13.75 4.82
CA HIS A 228 -12.79 -13.53 5.91
C HIS A 228 -13.80 -14.69 5.95
N PRO A 229 -13.52 -15.81 6.64
CA PRO A 229 -14.63 -16.60 7.16
C PRO A 229 -15.41 -15.64 8.07
N GLU A 230 -16.70 -15.45 7.84
CA GLU A 230 -17.51 -14.71 8.79
C GLU A 230 -17.25 -15.28 10.19
N SER A 231 -16.72 -14.46 11.09
CA SER A 231 -16.45 -14.89 12.46
C SER A 231 -17.81 -15.24 13.08
N PRO A 232 -18.05 -16.48 13.58
CA PRO A 232 -19.37 -16.92 14.04
C PRO A 232 -19.91 -16.22 15.31
N LEU A 233 -19.37 -15.06 15.69
CA LEU A 233 -19.65 -14.42 16.98
C LEU A 233 -20.53 -13.16 16.89
N SER A 234 -21.11 -12.83 15.74
CA SER A 234 -22.15 -11.79 15.64
C SER A 234 -23.58 -12.31 15.90
N GLN A 235 -23.78 -13.61 16.14
CA GLN A 235 -25.09 -14.17 16.52
C GLN A 235 -25.08 -14.81 17.93
N ARG A 236 -24.59 -14.12 18.95
CA ARG A 236 -25.01 -14.40 20.35
C ARG A 236 -25.09 -13.13 21.19
N ARG A 237 -26.01 -12.24 20.83
CA ARG A 237 -26.68 -11.35 21.80
C ARG A 237 -28.17 -11.36 21.49
N GLY A 238 -28.86 -12.33 22.08
CA GLY A 238 -30.31 -12.44 22.04
C GLY A 238 -30.79 -13.40 23.13
N SER A 239 -31.34 -12.83 24.20
CA SER A 239 -32.20 -13.44 25.22
C SER A 239 -31.57 -14.44 26.20
N PHE A 240 -31.17 -13.93 27.36
CA PHE A 240 -31.58 -14.54 28.63
C PHE A 240 -32.27 -13.45 29.45
N ARG A 241 -33.60 -13.57 29.56
CA ARG A 241 -34.39 -13.13 30.70
C ARG A 241 -34.95 -14.38 31.34
#